data_AF-A0A968MY37-F1
#
_entry.id   AF-A0A968MY37-F1
#
_cell.length_a   1.000
_cell.length_b   1.000
_cell.length_c   1.000
_cell.angle_alpha   90.00
_cell.angle_beta   90.00
_cell.angle_gamma   90.00
#
_symmetry.space_group_name_H-M   'P 1'
#
loop_
_entity.id
_entity.type
_entity.pdbx_description
1 polymer ?
#
loop_
_entity_poly.entity_id
_entity_poly.type
_entity_poly.pdbx_seq_one_letter_code
_entity_poly.pdbx_strand_id
1 'polypeptide(L)'
;MNDNLKYTLLIFIILISSCSKTDEDKSCPISGNVLGYNPDKCGCCPGWLITNETDTLKFLTVPENEQLWDLVNFYGFPIPIVYDYKNDIGACADHYKIMTCIDVKMELNCSKSGEIIDYNGTECGCCPGWIIKTGNDTIKVLNLPIESQVRERFESHGFPINIKLNYEDISGSCEKFYKKVTCIQIID
;
A
#
# COMPACT_ATOMS: atom_id res chain seq x y z
N MET A 1 12.59 0.57 -61.05
CA MET A 1 12.69 0.74 -59.58
C MET A 1 11.96 2.03 -59.25
N ASN A 2 10.79 1.95 -58.62
CA ASN A 2 9.86 3.07 -58.46
C ASN A 2 10.31 3.99 -57.31
N ASP A 3 10.61 5.25 -57.62
CA ASP A 3 10.99 6.29 -56.65
C ASP A 3 9.89 6.57 -55.60
N ASN A 4 8.64 6.17 -55.87
CA ASN A 4 7.51 6.28 -54.94
C ASN A 4 7.58 5.33 -53.73
N LEU A 5 8.43 4.29 -53.77
CA LEU A 5 8.58 3.36 -52.64
C LEU A 5 9.46 3.95 -51.51
N LYS A 6 10.38 4.86 -51.85
CA LYS A 6 11.30 5.47 -50.87
C LYS A 6 10.60 6.50 -49.97
N TYR A 7 9.67 7.27 -50.50
CA TYR A 7 8.96 8.31 -49.74
C TYR A 7 7.91 7.73 -48.79
N THR A 8 7.31 6.58 -49.13
CA THR A 8 6.32 5.90 -48.28
C THR A 8 6.97 5.31 -47.02
N LEU A 9 8.22 4.84 -47.11
CA LEU A 9 8.94 4.29 -45.95
C LEU A 9 9.37 5.38 -44.95
N LEU A 10 9.62 6.61 -45.42
CA LEU A 10 10.12 7.71 -44.59
C LEU A 10 9.01 8.35 -43.73
N ILE A 11 7.76 8.32 -44.19
CA ILE A 11 6.61 8.86 -43.45
C ILE A 11 6.21 7.92 -42.28
N PHE A 12 6.49 6.62 -42.37
CA PHE A 12 6.16 5.66 -41.32
C PHE A 12 7.08 5.74 -40.09
N ILE A 13 8.31 6.23 -40.25
CA ILE A 13 9.30 6.34 -39.15
C ILE A 13 9.00 7.52 -38.22
N ILE A 14 8.29 8.54 -38.67
CA ILE A 14 7.99 9.75 -37.88
C ILE A 14 6.80 9.54 -36.92
N LEU A 15 5.99 8.50 -37.11
CA LEU A 15 4.79 8.25 -36.29
C LEU A 15 5.03 7.35 -35.07
N ILE A 16 6.23 6.77 -34.92
CA ILE A 16 6.60 5.93 -33.76
C ILE A 16 7.33 6.71 -32.66
N SER A 17 7.48 8.04 -32.80
CA SER A 17 7.96 8.94 -31.72
C SER A 17 6.84 9.30 -30.74
N SER A 18 5.94 8.36 -30.43
CA SER A 18 4.96 8.56 -29.37
C SER A 18 5.72 8.58 -28.05
N CYS A 19 5.90 9.78 -27.50
CA CYS A 19 6.39 10.01 -26.14
C CYS A 19 5.69 9.04 -25.19
N SER A 20 6.41 8.01 -24.73
CA SER A 20 6.08 7.37 -23.48
C SER A 20 6.22 8.46 -22.42
N LYS A 21 5.09 8.95 -21.88
CA LYS A 21 5.13 9.62 -20.60
C LYS A 21 5.60 8.56 -19.61
N THR A 22 6.91 8.55 -19.34
CA THR A 22 7.42 7.96 -18.12
C THR A 22 6.71 8.69 -17.00
N ASP A 23 5.86 7.99 -16.27
CA ASP A 23 5.24 8.50 -15.05
C ASP A 23 6.39 9.05 -14.19
N GLU A 24 6.46 10.38 -14.08
CA GLU A 24 7.38 11.01 -13.13
C GLU A 24 6.94 10.52 -11.76
N ASP A 25 7.77 9.67 -11.14
CA ASP A 25 7.63 9.27 -9.74
C ASP A 25 7.35 10.55 -8.94
N LYS A 26 6.10 10.70 -8.48
CA LYS A 26 5.70 11.77 -7.57
C LYS A 26 6.35 11.48 -6.22
N SER A 27 7.65 11.75 -6.14
CA SER A 27 8.42 11.58 -4.93
C SER A 27 7.97 12.62 -3.91
N CYS A 28 7.33 12.14 -2.85
CA CYS A 28 7.01 12.95 -1.69
C CYS A 28 8.30 13.28 -0.92
N PRO A 29 8.67 14.56 -0.72
CA PRO A 29 9.99 14.92 -0.24
C PRO A 29 10.13 14.91 1.30
N ILE A 30 9.03 14.86 2.06
CA ILE A 30 9.04 15.04 3.51
C ILE A 30 8.80 13.70 4.22
N SER A 31 9.72 13.27 5.07
CA SER A 31 9.52 12.10 5.93
C SER A 31 8.76 12.46 7.21
N GLY A 32 7.94 11.52 7.69
CA GLY A 32 7.20 11.70 8.92
C GLY A 32 6.48 10.44 9.40
N ASN A 33 5.60 10.63 10.39
CA ASN A 33 4.77 9.55 10.93
C ASN A 33 3.33 10.00 11.10
N VAL A 34 2.37 9.20 10.65
CA VAL A 34 0.97 9.35 11.03
C VAL A 34 0.80 8.90 12.47
N LEU A 35 0.35 9.78 13.35
CA LEU A 35 0.12 9.49 14.76
C LEU A 35 -1.33 9.11 15.07
N GLY A 36 -2.25 9.52 14.22
CA GLY A 36 -3.66 9.19 14.34
C GLY A 36 -4.59 10.34 13.98
N TYR A 37 -5.88 10.09 14.20
CA TYR A 37 -6.92 11.07 13.98
C TYR A 37 -7.13 11.90 15.25
N ASN A 38 -7.01 13.22 15.13
CA ASN A 38 -7.30 14.16 16.20
C ASN A 38 -8.66 14.84 15.96
N PRO A 39 -9.66 14.59 16.83
CA PRO A 39 -10.97 15.21 16.76
C PRO A 39 -11.03 16.60 17.44
N ASP A 40 -9.88 17.24 17.73
CA ASP A 40 -9.72 18.36 18.67
C ASP A 40 -10.90 19.36 18.71
N LYS A 41 -11.45 19.47 19.92
CA LYS A 41 -12.42 20.37 20.61
C LYS A 41 -13.54 21.08 19.84
N CYS A 42 -13.38 21.50 18.59
CA CYS A 42 -14.43 22.09 17.79
C CYS A 42 -14.59 21.23 16.54
N GLY A 43 -15.67 20.45 16.44
CA GLY A 43 -15.93 19.50 15.35
C GLY A 43 -16.00 20.09 13.94
N CYS A 44 -15.71 21.38 13.77
CA CYS A 44 -15.61 22.07 12.49
C CYS A 44 -14.31 21.77 11.73
N CYS A 45 -13.24 21.36 12.42
CA CYS A 45 -11.94 21.08 11.80
C CYS A 45 -11.32 19.79 12.37
N PRO A 46 -11.93 18.61 12.19
CA PRO A 46 -11.27 17.38 12.60
C PRO A 46 -10.16 17.04 11.60
N GLY A 47 -9.16 16.27 11.99
CA GLY A 47 -8.06 15.97 11.08
C GLY A 47 -7.04 14.97 11.60
N TRP A 48 -5.96 14.82 10.86
CA TRP A 48 -4.87 13.89 11.13
C TRP A 48 -3.69 14.57 11.76
N LEU A 49 -3.04 13.88 12.70
CA LEU A 49 -1.77 14.29 13.27
C LEU A 49 -0.63 13.57 12.57
N ILE A 50 0.29 14.36 12.04
CA ILE A 50 1.49 13.84 11.40
C ILE A 50 2.69 14.57 11.97
N THR A 51 3.69 13.82 12.42
CA THR A 51 4.95 14.38 12.86
C THR A 51 5.98 14.34 11.77
N ASN A 52 6.89 15.31 11.78
CA ASN A 52 8.19 15.22 11.14
C ASN A 52 9.29 15.37 12.22
N GLU A 53 10.52 15.60 11.82
CA GLU A 53 11.66 15.74 12.75
C GLU A 53 11.53 16.94 13.71
N THR A 54 10.76 17.96 13.35
CA THR A 54 10.75 19.24 14.06
C THR A 54 9.41 19.61 14.69
N ASP A 55 8.30 19.07 14.18
CA ASP A 55 6.95 19.50 14.56
C ASP A 55 5.89 18.40 14.42
N THR A 56 4.72 18.66 15.02
CA THR A 56 3.46 17.92 14.80
C THR A 56 2.50 18.80 14.02
N LEU A 57 2.25 18.42 12.77
CA LEU A 57 1.35 19.11 11.85
C LEU A 57 -0.06 18.49 11.90
N LYS A 58 -1.06 19.34 11.74
CA LYS A 58 -2.46 18.94 11.59
C LYS A 58 -2.88 18.99 10.12
N PHE A 59 -3.54 17.94 9.65
CA PHE A 59 -3.98 17.80 8.28
C PHE A 59 -5.49 17.62 8.22
N LEU A 60 -6.18 18.40 7.40
CA LEU A 60 -7.64 18.29 7.30
C LEU A 60 -8.04 16.96 6.68
N THR A 61 -7.31 16.57 5.64
CA THR A 61 -7.51 15.33 4.89
C THR A 61 -6.17 14.69 4.58
N VAL A 62 -6.15 13.37 4.63
CA VAL A 62 -5.11 12.54 4.02
C VAL A 62 -5.72 11.99 2.72
N PRO A 63 -5.01 12.00 1.58
CA PRO A 63 -5.49 11.35 0.37
C PRO A 63 -5.90 9.90 0.66
N GLU A 64 -6.94 9.42 -0.01
CA GLU A 64 -7.34 8.02 0.10
C GLU A 64 -6.17 7.12 -0.32
N ASN A 65 -5.67 6.34 0.64
CA ASN A 65 -4.56 5.42 0.46
C ASN A 65 -4.91 4.13 1.20
N GLU A 66 -5.38 3.11 0.47
CA GLU A 66 -5.83 1.84 1.04
C GLU A 66 -4.72 1.14 1.84
N GLN A 67 -3.48 1.23 1.35
CA GLN A 67 -2.32 0.68 2.06
C GLN A 67 -2.14 1.31 3.44
N LEU A 68 -2.28 2.63 3.56
CA LEU A 68 -2.18 3.29 4.86
C LEU A 68 -3.24 2.74 5.82
N TRP A 69 -4.46 2.53 5.35
CA TRP A 69 -5.55 2.01 6.18
C TRP A 69 -5.32 0.57 6.63
N ASP A 70 -4.88 -0.30 5.73
CA ASP A 70 -4.50 -1.68 6.07
C ASP A 70 -3.42 -1.70 7.15
N LEU A 71 -2.41 -0.85 7.00
CA LEU A 71 -1.29 -0.77 7.94
C LEU A 71 -1.71 -0.17 9.29
N VAL A 72 -2.56 0.86 9.30
CA VAL A 72 -3.12 1.40 10.55
C VAL A 72 -3.94 0.34 11.27
N ASN A 73 -4.77 -0.42 10.55
CA ASN A 73 -5.59 -1.48 11.14
C ASN A 73 -4.72 -2.63 11.69
N PHE A 74 -3.59 -2.93 11.03
CA PHE A 74 -2.75 -4.06 11.38
C PHE A 74 -1.70 -3.74 12.45
N TYR A 75 -0.96 -2.64 12.29
CA TYR A 75 0.16 -2.25 13.16
C TYR A 75 -0.19 -1.15 14.16
N GLY A 76 -1.28 -0.41 13.95
CA GLY A 76 -1.60 0.78 14.73
C GLY A 76 -0.70 1.97 14.40
N PHE A 77 -0.77 3.01 15.21
CA PHE A 77 0.11 4.18 15.09
C PHE A 77 1.37 4.02 15.97
N PRO A 78 2.50 4.65 15.61
CA PRO A 78 2.72 5.50 14.44
C PRO A 78 2.98 4.71 13.14
N ILE A 79 2.55 5.25 11.99
CA ILE A 79 2.88 4.70 10.66
C ILE A 79 3.87 5.62 9.93
N PRO A 80 5.06 5.12 9.54
CA PRO A 80 6.06 5.91 8.82
C PRO A 80 5.63 6.19 7.38
N ILE A 81 5.72 7.45 6.97
CA ILE A 81 5.29 7.92 5.65
C ILE A 81 6.31 8.90 5.07
N VAL A 82 6.23 9.08 3.75
CA VAL A 82 6.69 10.31 3.09
C VAL A 82 5.47 11.05 2.53
N TYR A 83 5.50 12.37 2.57
CA TYR A 83 4.39 13.19 2.14
C TYR A 83 4.87 14.53 1.60
N ASP A 84 3.93 15.26 1.00
CA ASP A 84 4.07 16.67 0.64
C ASP A 84 2.80 17.39 1.08
N TYR A 85 2.89 18.71 1.26
CA TYR A 85 1.73 19.51 1.62
C TYR A 85 1.81 20.96 1.19
N LYS A 86 0.65 21.59 1.22
CA LYS A 86 0.47 23.04 1.10
C LYS A 86 -0.34 23.58 2.26
N ASN A 87 -0.28 24.89 2.46
CA ASN A 87 -1.16 25.57 3.41
C ASN A 87 -2.62 25.43 2.99
N ASP A 88 -3.51 25.18 3.96
CA ASP A 88 -4.94 25.32 3.73
C ASP A 88 -5.29 26.80 3.52
N ILE A 89 -6.32 27.05 2.71
CA ILE A 89 -6.87 28.39 2.42
C ILE A 89 -8.35 28.50 2.85
N GLY A 90 -8.89 27.44 3.48
CA GLY A 90 -10.26 27.35 3.98
C GLY A 90 -10.44 27.86 5.40
N ALA A 91 -11.56 27.49 6.02
CA ALA A 91 -11.93 27.92 7.37
C ALA A 91 -10.96 27.42 8.47
N CYS A 92 -10.09 26.47 8.15
CA CYS A 92 -9.11 25.88 9.06
C CYS A 92 -7.66 26.29 8.71
N ALA A 93 -7.48 27.27 7.81
CA ALA A 93 -6.19 27.67 7.22
C ALA A 93 -5.04 27.92 8.21
N ASP A 94 -5.34 28.56 9.34
CA ASP A 94 -4.33 28.94 10.33
C ASP A 94 -3.79 27.75 11.14
N HIS A 95 -4.46 26.60 11.07
CA HIS A 95 -4.16 25.45 11.92
C HIS A 95 -3.93 24.15 11.14
N TYR A 96 -4.37 24.07 9.89
CA TYR A 96 -4.35 22.84 9.11
C TYR A 96 -3.58 23.00 7.80
N LYS A 97 -3.01 21.88 7.35
CA LYS A 97 -2.39 21.73 6.04
C LYS A 97 -3.24 20.83 5.16
N ILE A 98 -3.10 21.00 3.85
CA ILE A 98 -3.67 20.10 2.85
C ILE A 98 -2.53 19.27 2.29
N MET A 99 -2.65 17.96 2.44
CA MET A 99 -1.67 17.03 1.92
C MET A 99 -1.82 16.88 0.41
N THR A 100 -0.70 17.00 -0.31
CA THR A 100 -0.64 16.96 -1.77
C THR A 100 -0.17 15.61 -2.27
N CYS A 101 0.60 14.87 -1.47
CA CYS A 101 0.93 13.47 -1.72
C CYS A 101 1.22 12.74 -0.41
N ILE A 102 1.09 11.41 -0.43
CA ILE A 102 1.47 10.51 0.66
C ILE A 102 1.86 9.16 0.09
N ASP A 103 2.95 8.61 0.61
CA ASP A 103 3.40 7.25 0.37
C ASP A 103 3.88 6.62 1.68
N VAL A 104 3.69 5.32 1.86
CA VAL A 104 4.04 4.63 3.10
C VAL A 104 5.46 4.08 3.01
N LYS A 105 6.33 4.52 3.92
CA LYS A 105 7.73 4.04 4.01
C LYS A 105 7.93 3.11 5.19
N MET A 106 7.17 2.02 5.19
CA MET A 106 7.39 0.98 6.19
C MET A 106 8.37 -0.05 5.66
N GLU A 107 9.60 -0.01 6.17
CA GLU A 107 10.61 -1.03 5.87
C GLU A 107 10.24 -2.34 6.57
N LEU A 108 9.66 -3.23 5.79
CA LEU A 108 9.28 -4.57 6.22
C LEU A 108 10.44 -5.54 6.00
N ASN A 109 11.10 -5.94 7.09
CA ASN A 109 12.19 -6.92 7.07
C ASN A 109 11.64 -8.36 6.96
N CYS A 110 10.98 -8.66 5.84
CA CYS A 110 10.41 -9.97 5.57
C CYS A 110 11.50 -10.93 5.07
N SER A 111 11.67 -12.07 5.73
CA SER A 111 12.83 -12.95 5.50
C SER A 111 12.50 -14.24 4.75
N LYS A 112 11.30 -14.80 4.94
CA LYS A 112 10.92 -16.07 4.31
C LYS A 112 10.30 -15.80 2.95
N SER A 113 10.66 -16.59 1.94
CA SER A 113 9.95 -16.60 0.67
C SER A 113 8.72 -17.50 0.75
N GLY A 114 7.65 -17.14 0.04
CA GLY A 114 6.45 -17.94 -0.08
C GLY A 114 5.58 -17.52 -1.26
N GLU A 115 4.47 -18.22 -1.41
CA GLU A 115 3.47 -18.00 -2.46
C GLU A 115 2.10 -18.01 -1.81
N ILE A 116 1.29 -16.97 -2.03
CA ILE A 116 -0.15 -17.04 -1.75
C ILE A 116 -0.77 -17.85 -2.88
N ILE A 117 -1.36 -19.00 -2.56
CA ILE A 117 -1.82 -19.98 -3.55
C ILE A 117 -3.34 -20.11 -3.60
N ASP A 118 -4.05 -19.68 -2.55
CA ASP A 118 -5.51 -19.74 -2.49
C ASP A 118 -6.06 -18.83 -1.38
N TYR A 119 -7.37 -18.60 -1.39
CA TYR A 119 -8.15 -18.08 -0.27
C TYR A 119 -9.31 -19.02 0.03
N ASN A 120 -9.28 -19.69 1.19
CA ASN A 120 -10.34 -20.60 1.59
C ASN A 120 -11.41 -19.83 2.38
N GLY A 121 -12.56 -19.58 1.73
CA GLY A 121 -13.76 -19.03 2.37
C GLY A 121 -14.84 -20.07 2.73
N THR A 122 -14.63 -21.36 2.41
CA THR A 122 -15.66 -22.40 2.36
C THR A 122 -15.84 -23.21 3.66
N GLU A 123 -14.95 -23.07 4.63
CA GLU A 123 -15.08 -23.73 5.95
C GLU A 123 -16.05 -22.97 6.87
N CYS A 124 -17.36 -23.16 6.64
CA CYS A 124 -18.47 -22.85 7.56
C CYS A 124 -18.26 -21.62 8.48
N GLY A 125 -17.90 -20.45 7.93
CA GLY A 125 -17.81 -19.15 8.64
C GLY A 125 -16.81 -19.03 9.79
N CYS A 126 -16.33 -20.14 10.36
CA CYS A 126 -15.48 -20.14 11.55
C CYS A 126 -14.01 -19.93 11.20
N CYS A 127 -13.60 -20.29 9.99
CA CYS A 127 -12.19 -20.33 9.61
C CYS A 127 -11.91 -19.88 8.16
N PRO A 128 -12.26 -18.65 7.74
CA PRO A 128 -11.75 -18.13 6.47
C PRO A 128 -10.23 -17.88 6.53
N GLY A 129 -9.52 -17.85 5.41
CA GLY A 129 -8.14 -17.39 5.40
C GLY A 129 -7.36 -17.66 4.13
N TRP A 130 -6.27 -16.90 4.00
CA TRP A 130 -5.28 -17.03 2.95
C TRP A 130 -4.43 -18.27 3.15
N ILE A 131 -4.20 -19.01 2.08
CA ILE A 131 -3.37 -20.21 2.06
C ILE A 131 -2.02 -19.83 1.44
N ILE A 132 -0.96 -19.99 2.22
CA ILE A 132 0.39 -19.59 1.85
C ILE A 132 1.31 -20.81 1.88
N LYS A 133 1.99 -21.06 0.76
CA LYS A 133 3.03 -22.08 0.66
C LYS A 133 4.38 -21.48 1.02
N THR A 134 5.10 -22.11 1.95
CA THR A 134 6.45 -21.69 2.37
C THR A 134 7.39 -22.89 2.40
N GLY A 135 8.31 -22.99 1.43
CA GLY A 135 9.13 -24.17 1.26
C GLY A 135 8.28 -25.41 0.94
N ASN A 136 8.34 -26.42 1.81
CA ASN A 136 7.54 -27.65 1.70
C ASN A 136 6.24 -27.63 2.51
N ASP A 137 6.01 -26.57 3.29
CA ASP A 137 4.86 -26.45 4.17
C ASP A 137 3.79 -25.53 3.56
N THR A 138 2.56 -25.66 4.05
CA THR A 138 1.47 -24.73 3.79
C THR A 138 0.92 -24.24 5.12
N ILE A 139 0.76 -22.92 5.23
CA ILE A 139 0.17 -22.25 6.38
C ILE A 139 -1.14 -21.58 5.95
N LYS A 140 -2.06 -21.43 6.91
CA LYS A 140 -3.28 -20.64 6.74
C LYS A 140 -3.17 -19.40 7.62
N VAL A 141 -3.53 -18.24 7.09
CA VAL A 141 -3.47 -16.97 7.82
C VAL A 141 -4.79 -16.22 7.65
N LEU A 142 -5.30 -15.65 8.73
CA LEU A 142 -6.63 -15.05 8.71
C LEU A 142 -6.61 -13.69 8.01
N ASN A 143 -5.66 -12.83 8.40
CA ASN A 143 -5.54 -11.45 7.93
C ASN A 143 -4.13 -11.21 7.37
N LEU A 144 -4.03 -10.35 6.36
CA LEU A 144 -2.76 -9.89 5.81
C LEU A 144 -2.57 -8.39 6.09
N PRO A 145 -1.35 -7.94 6.43
CA PRO A 145 -1.06 -6.51 6.62
C PRO A 145 -1.26 -5.60 5.39
N ILE A 146 -1.36 -6.17 4.18
CA ILE A 146 -1.54 -5.46 2.90
C ILE A 146 -2.63 -6.12 2.06
N GLU A 147 -3.73 -6.51 2.70
CA GLU A 147 -4.79 -7.31 2.07
C GLU A 147 -5.38 -6.66 0.80
N SER A 148 -5.52 -5.32 0.78
CA SER A 148 -5.95 -4.58 -0.42
C SER A 148 -5.06 -4.87 -1.63
N GLN A 149 -3.74 -4.73 -1.47
CA GLN A 149 -2.75 -4.97 -2.53
C GLN A 149 -2.73 -6.42 -2.98
N VAL A 150 -2.85 -7.37 -2.04
CA VAL A 150 -2.91 -8.79 -2.37
C VAL A 150 -4.16 -9.10 -3.19
N ARG A 151 -5.31 -8.52 -2.82
CA ARG A 151 -6.56 -8.68 -3.56
C ARG A 151 -6.48 -8.06 -4.95
N GLU A 152 -5.94 -6.85 -5.09
CA GLU A 152 -5.71 -6.20 -6.39
C GLU A 152 -4.79 -7.06 -7.28
N ARG A 153 -3.69 -7.58 -6.72
CA ARG A 153 -2.77 -8.46 -7.44
C ARG A 153 -3.44 -9.76 -7.87
N PHE A 154 -4.26 -10.35 -7.00
CA PHE A 154 -5.06 -11.52 -7.31
C PHE A 154 -6.07 -11.25 -8.43
N GLU A 155 -6.82 -10.15 -8.37
CA GLU A 155 -7.82 -9.79 -9.37
C GLU A 155 -7.19 -9.55 -10.76
N SER A 156 -5.96 -9.02 -10.78
CA SER A 156 -5.24 -8.71 -12.01
C SER A 156 -4.44 -9.89 -12.60
N HIS A 157 -3.82 -10.73 -11.77
CA HIS A 157 -2.88 -11.77 -12.20
C HIS A 157 -3.24 -13.19 -11.74
N GLY A 158 -4.19 -13.34 -10.80
CA GLY A 158 -4.55 -14.61 -10.19
C GLY A 158 -3.51 -15.13 -9.20
N PHE A 159 -3.62 -16.42 -8.89
CA PHE A 159 -2.63 -17.17 -8.10
C PHE A 159 -1.64 -17.92 -9.01
N PRO A 160 -0.40 -18.20 -8.53
CA PRO A 160 0.15 -17.81 -7.23
C PRO A 160 0.64 -16.36 -7.20
N ILE A 161 0.66 -15.75 -6.01
CA ILE A 161 1.28 -14.44 -5.75
C ILE A 161 2.58 -14.66 -4.98
N ASN A 162 3.71 -14.31 -5.58
CA ASN A 162 5.02 -14.40 -4.94
C ASN A 162 5.16 -13.35 -3.82
N ILE A 163 5.61 -13.79 -2.64
CA ILE A 163 5.75 -12.91 -1.48
C ILE A 163 7.03 -13.21 -0.69
N LYS A 164 7.50 -12.20 0.05
CA LYS A 164 8.29 -12.39 1.27
C LYS A 164 7.39 -12.20 2.47
N LEU A 165 7.58 -12.97 3.52
CA LEU A 165 6.83 -12.84 4.77
C LEU A 165 7.61 -13.27 6.01
N ASN A 166 7.13 -12.83 7.17
CA ASN A 166 7.41 -13.45 8.47
C ASN A 166 6.08 -13.78 9.12
N TYR A 167 6.05 -14.85 9.93
CA TYR A 167 4.86 -15.24 10.67
C TYR A 167 5.25 -15.91 11.99
N GLU A 168 4.34 -15.84 12.95
CA GLU A 168 4.45 -16.45 14.27
C GLU A 168 3.26 -17.35 14.56
N ASP A 169 3.45 -18.26 15.52
CA ASP A 169 2.35 -19.04 16.09
C ASP A 169 1.43 -18.12 16.89
N ILE A 170 0.12 -18.33 16.75
CA ILE A 170 -0.86 -17.67 17.62
C ILE A 170 -1.17 -18.56 18.82
N SER A 171 -1.63 -17.95 19.92
CA SER A 171 -2.13 -18.68 21.07
C SER A 171 -3.66 -18.76 21.07
N GLY A 172 -4.21 -19.81 21.68
CA GLY A 172 -5.65 -19.95 21.92
C GLY A 172 -6.34 -20.89 20.95
N SER A 173 -7.66 -20.76 20.81
CA SER A 173 -8.51 -21.74 20.11
C SER A 173 -8.16 -21.99 18.64
N CYS A 174 -7.43 -21.06 18.02
CA CYS A 174 -7.06 -21.09 16.60
C CYS A 174 -5.60 -21.48 16.34
N GLU A 175 -4.81 -21.76 17.38
CA GLU A 175 -3.34 -21.98 17.29
C GLU A 175 -2.92 -23.11 16.35
N LYS A 176 -3.78 -24.12 16.19
CA LYS A 176 -3.52 -25.28 15.32
C LYS A 176 -3.82 -25.02 13.85
N PHE A 177 -4.59 -23.98 13.56
CA PHE A 177 -5.11 -23.72 12.21
C PHE A 177 -4.45 -22.51 11.57
N TYR A 178 -4.02 -21.52 12.37
CA TYR A 178 -3.57 -20.25 11.84
C TYR A 178 -2.17 -19.87 12.29
N LYS A 179 -1.50 -19.13 11.42
CA LYS A 179 -0.34 -18.31 11.77
C LYS A 179 -0.74 -16.83 11.73
N LYS A 180 -0.04 -16.02 12.52
CA LYS A 180 -0.13 -14.57 12.44
C LYS A 180 1.03 -14.06 11.59
N VAL A 181 0.70 -13.46 10.46
CA VAL A 181 1.69 -12.76 9.62
C VAL A 181 2.14 -11.52 10.37
N THR A 182 3.45 -11.32 10.52
CA THR A 182 4.02 -10.11 11.14
C THR A 182 4.62 -9.17 10.11
N CYS A 183 4.85 -9.67 8.90
CA CYS A 183 5.47 -8.97 7.80
C CYS A 183 5.03 -9.66 6.50
N ILE A 184 4.66 -8.89 5.48
CA ILE A 184 4.45 -9.42 4.13
C ILE A 184 4.82 -8.36 3.08
N GLN A 185 5.40 -8.80 1.97
CA GLN A 185 5.76 -7.97 0.82
C GLN A 185 5.53 -8.77 -0.45
N ILE A 186 4.84 -8.21 -1.44
CA ILE A 186 4.68 -8.81 -2.77
C ILE A 186 6.01 -8.67 -3.54
N ILE A 187 6.43 -9.74 -4.21
CA ILE A 187 7.61 -9.76 -5.08
C ILE A 187 7.12 -9.85 -6.53
N ASP A 188 7.47 -8.86 -7.35
CA ASP A 188 7.28 -8.89 -8.81
C ASP A 188 8.41 -9.65 -9.51
#